data_AF-A0AAD1DLN3-F1
#
_entry.id   AF-A0AAD1DLN3-F1
#
_cell.length_a   1.000
_cell.length_b   1.000
_cell.length_c   1.000
_cell.angle_alpha   90.00
_cell.angle_beta   90.00
_cell.angle_gamma   90.00
#
_symmetry.space_group_name_H-M   'P 1'
#
loop_
_entity.id
_entity.type
_entity.pdbx_description
1 polymer ?
#
loop_
_entity_poly.entity_id
_entity_poly.type
_entity_poly.pdbx_seq_one_letter_code
_entity_poly.pdbx_strand_id
1 'polypeptide(L)'
;MASIKNLNLINNNLTAFNIQPFTNLEILNLSGNKITDLDMSMHSKINSFKYINAGNYYTVGMLNPPNYLKTINLNGCPNIQTVDLESSVLDKVFLKNGVNETLTVTNSPLLQYVCADDSQTTAIQSSLASQGLTNVNINTYCSFVPGGSYNTITGLVRFDENNNGCDTNDEIFEHMKLKISDGTTGETFVKNNGKYDFYTQAGNFTVTAEPENPALFTVTPATFSTSFPNNNNNVFTQDLCVTKNGNANDLEVLIAPLTNAVPGFDAKYKVMWRNKGNTILSGNVTFTFNASKMDFVSSVLPSAVSGNQVTFNFANLKPYANTASEVTFNIHPPTHPTNPANAGDQLNFVASLGVVPGDINPADNTFNYQQTVINSFDPNDIVCLQGSTIPAVMIGNYLHYIVNFENLGTAPATNIVVEMDINPADFDISSLQLQNASHQVYTKVTGNKAEFMMKSANLGSGGHGNILLKMKSKGTLNPGDQLMNKANIYFDYNFPIETNDAVTNIAGVLKVEENLNATSAEVYPNPTKGEVNINTESEIKAVEVYDNAGRIIQKQIGINARKTALTIRSENTGVFYLKIITDKGSMMKKVIKN
;
A
#
# COMPACT_ATOMS: atom_id res chain seq x y z
N MET A 1 -46.06 -2.22 24.40
CA MET A 1 -44.65 -2.13 24.86
C MET A 1 -43.87 -0.99 24.20
N ALA A 2 -44.28 -0.50 23.02
CA ALA A 2 -43.63 0.62 22.33
C ALA A 2 -43.58 1.98 23.09
N SER A 3 -44.11 2.09 24.31
CA SER A 3 -44.06 3.33 25.12
C SER A 3 -42.99 3.30 26.22
N ILE A 4 -42.31 2.18 26.44
CA ILE A 4 -41.33 2.05 27.52
C ILE A 4 -40.06 2.82 27.15
N LYS A 5 -39.77 3.87 27.92
CA LYS A 5 -38.56 4.69 27.81
C LYS A 5 -37.46 4.26 28.77
N ASN A 6 -37.83 3.71 29.93
CA ASN A 6 -36.89 3.31 30.97
C ASN A 6 -37.15 1.85 31.33
N LEU A 7 -36.12 1.02 31.24
CA LEU A 7 -36.22 -0.40 31.57
C LEU A 7 -35.08 -0.77 32.51
N ASN A 8 -35.46 -1.25 33.69
CA ASN A 8 -34.54 -1.66 34.73
C ASN A 8 -34.82 -3.13 35.08
N LEU A 9 -33.89 -4.02 34.73
CA LEU A 9 -34.01 -5.46 34.94
C LEU A 9 -32.85 -5.99 35.79
N ILE A 10 -32.52 -5.32 36.88
CA ILE A 10 -31.42 -5.72 37.77
C ILE A 10 -31.65 -7.09 38.42
N ASN A 11 -30.60 -7.93 38.52
CA ASN A 11 -30.57 -9.18 39.30
C ASN A 11 -31.65 -10.22 38.92
N ASN A 12 -31.99 -10.34 37.63
CA ASN A 12 -33.03 -11.27 37.16
C ASN A 12 -32.47 -12.60 36.63
N ASN A 13 -31.15 -12.84 36.72
CA ASN A 13 -30.48 -14.02 36.15
C ASN A 13 -30.75 -14.21 34.64
N LEU A 14 -31.06 -13.14 33.90
CA LEU A 14 -31.35 -13.22 32.47
C LEU A 14 -30.11 -13.71 31.72
N THR A 15 -30.24 -14.76 30.93
CA THR A 15 -29.16 -15.24 30.04
C THR A 15 -29.23 -14.60 28.65
N ALA A 16 -30.38 -14.03 28.30
CA ALA A 16 -30.61 -13.32 27.05
C ALA A 16 -31.62 -12.19 27.28
N PHE A 17 -31.52 -11.14 26.47
CA PHE A 17 -32.47 -10.03 26.47
C PHE A 17 -32.75 -9.58 25.03
N ASN A 18 -33.99 -9.74 24.59
CA ASN A 18 -34.42 -9.25 23.28
C ASN A 18 -34.85 -7.78 23.39
N ILE A 19 -33.97 -6.87 23.00
CA ILE A 19 -34.21 -5.43 23.02
C ILE A 19 -35.08 -4.93 21.85
N GLN A 20 -35.26 -5.71 20.79
CA GLN A 20 -35.94 -5.29 19.54
C GLN A 20 -37.36 -4.70 19.75
N PRO A 21 -38.21 -5.21 20.68
CA PRO A 21 -39.53 -4.63 20.93
C PRO A 21 -39.52 -3.23 21.56
N PHE A 22 -38.38 -2.77 22.07
CA PHE A 22 -38.23 -1.54 22.86
C PHE A 22 -37.61 -0.40 22.03
N THR A 23 -38.22 -0.07 20.89
CA THR A 23 -37.70 0.96 19.95
C THR A 23 -37.67 2.39 20.50
N ASN A 24 -38.38 2.65 21.61
CA ASN A 24 -38.42 3.95 22.27
C ASN A 24 -37.61 4.02 23.58
N LEU A 25 -36.77 3.02 23.83
CA LEU A 25 -35.98 2.94 25.05
C LEU A 25 -34.88 4.00 25.06
N GLU A 26 -34.81 4.74 26.16
CA GLU A 26 -33.85 5.80 26.44
C GLU A 26 -32.82 5.36 27.49
N ILE A 27 -33.27 4.63 28.53
CA ILE A 27 -32.41 4.13 29.60
C ILE A 27 -32.59 2.63 29.77
N LEU A 28 -31.47 1.90 29.74
CA LEU A 28 -31.43 0.45 29.97
C LEU A 28 -30.43 0.09 31.06
N ASN A 29 -30.91 -0.60 32.10
CA ASN A 29 -30.08 -1.17 33.14
C ASN A 29 -30.29 -2.69 33.23
N LEU A 30 -29.24 -3.45 32.91
CA LEU A 30 -29.20 -4.91 32.92
C LEU A 30 -28.21 -5.46 33.96
N SER A 31 -27.84 -4.66 34.94
CA SER A 31 -26.85 -5.01 35.97
C SER A 31 -27.20 -6.30 36.72
N GLY A 32 -26.20 -7.14 37.00
CA GLY A 32 -26.38 -8.41 37.72
C GLY A 32 -27.13 -9.50 36.95
N ASN A 33 -27.17 -9.44 35.62
CA ASN A 33 -27.68 -10.54 34.77
C ASN A 33 -26.54 -11.42 34.24
N LYS A 34 -26.91 -12.42 33.42
CA LYS A 34 -26.02 -13.41 32.79
C LYS A 34 -25.98 -13.30 31.27
N ILE A 35 -26.16 -12.10 30.76
CA ILE A 35 -26.19 -11.82 29.32
C ILE A 35 -24.74 -11.77 28.83
N THR A 36 -24.43 -12.53 27.79
CA THR A 36 -23.08 -12.58 27.23
C THR A 36 -22.85 -11.53 26.15
N ASP A 37 -23.87 -11.24 25.36
CA ASP A 37 -23.78 -10.36 24.20
C ASP A 37 -25.03 -9.51 24.12
N LEU A 38 -24.84 -8.23 23.77
CA LEU A 38 -25.95 -7.31 23.57
C LEU A 38 -25.65 -6.42 22.37
N ASP A 39 -26.59 -6.39 21.43
CA ASP A 39 -26.56 -5.52 20.27
C ASP A 39 -27.68 -4.49 20.34
N MET A 40 -27.30 -3.22 20.42
CA MET A 40 -28.19 -2.06 20.46
C MET A 40 -27.98 -1.15 19.24
N SER A 41 -27.36 -1.64 18.17
CA SER A 41 -27.08 -0.88 16.94
C SER A 41 -28.32 -0.38 16.19
N MET A 42 -29.53 -0.78 16.59
CA MET A 42 -30.79 -0.31 16.02
C MET A 42 -31.58 0.60 16.98
N HIS A 43 -31.01 0.97 18.14
CA HIS A 43 -31.72 1.65 19.23
C HIS A 43 -31.27 3.10 19.40
N SER A 44 -31.65 3.93 18.44
CA SER A 44 -31.15 5.31 18.32
C SER A 44 -31.49 6.25 19.48
N LYS A 45 -32.43 5.88 20.35
CA LYS A 45 -32.88 6.73 21.48
C LYS A 45 -32.16 6.45 22.79
N ILE A 46 -31.36 5.39 22.88
CA ILE A 46 -30.61 5.06 24.09
C ILE A 46 -29.64 6.19 24.40
N ASN A 47 -29.74 6.74 25.62
CA ASN A 47 -28.87 7.77 26.15
C ASN A 47 -28.04 7.31 27.36
N SER A 48 -28.45 6.23 28.02
CA SER A 48 -27.71 5.65 29.14
C SER A 48 -27.82 4.13 29.16
N PHE A 49 -26.68 3.45 29.28
CA PHE A 49 -26.59 2.01 29.42
C PHE A 49 -25.76 1.62 30.65
N LYS A 50 -26.30 0.70 31.45
CA LYS A 50 -25.60 0.15 32.62
C LYS A 50 -25.62 -1.37 32.63
N TYR A 51 -24.44 -1.94 32.75
CA TYR A 51 -24.21 -3.35 33.04
C TYR A 51 -23.12 -3.44 34.10
N ILE A 52 -23.49 -3.24 35.37
CA ILE A 52 -22.56 -3.32 36.50
C ILE A 52 -22.86 -4.53 37.38
N ASN A 53 -21.96 -4.87 38.29
CA ASN A 53 -22.32 -5.77 39.38
C ASN A 53 -23.30 -5.03 40.30
N ALA A 54 -24.57 -5.43 40.33
CA ALA A 54 -25.56 -4.88 41.24
C ALA A 54 -25.41 -5.51 42.64
N GLY A 55 -24.26 -5.26 43.27
CA GLY A 55 -23.99 -5.65 44.64
C GLY A 55 -24.84 -4.87 45.62
N ASN A 56 -26.02 -5.39 45.96
CA ASN A 56 -26.81 -4.92 47.12
C ASN A 56 -27.51 -6.05 47.91
N TYR A 57 -27.17 -7.32 47.68
CA TYR A 57 -27.56 -8.41 48.58
C TYR A 57 -26.34 -9.27 48.93
N TYR A 58 -25.39 -8.68 49.66
CA TYR A 58 -24.29 -9.42 50.28
C TYR A 58 -24.82 -10.16 51.52
N THR A 59 -25.46 -11.31 51.32
CA THR A 59 -25.40 -12.36 52.33
C THR A 59 -24.05 -13.05 52.20
N VAL A 60 -23.24 -12.95 53.26
CA VAL A 60 -21.93 -13.60 53.43
C VAL A 60 -21.99 -15.05 52.92
N GLY A 61 -21.22 -15.38 51.88
CA GLY A 61 -21.05 -16.75 51.39
C GLY A 61 -21.28 -17.00 49.90
N MET A 62 -21.79 -16.04 49.12
CA MET A 62 -21.88 -16.17 47.66
C MET A 62 -20.69 -15.48 46.99
N LEU A 63 -19.87 -16.27 46.29
CA LEU A 63 -18.88 -15.79 45.32
C LEU A 63 -19.59 -14.80 44.37
N ASN A 64 -18.99 -13.64 44.10
CA ASN A 64 -19.47 -12.69 43.09
C ASN A 64 -19.96 -13.46 41.87
N PRO A 65 -21.22 -13.30 41.41
CA PRO A 65 -21.61 -13.89 40.14
C PRO A 65 -20.64 -13.34 39.09
N PRO A 66 -19.95 -14.20 38.31
CA PRO A 66 -19.03 -13.70 37.30
C PRO A 66 -19.87 -12.87 36.34
N ASN A 67 -19.61 -11.58 36.21
CA ASN A 67 -20.31 -10.78 35.21
C ASN A 67 -20.00 -11.36 33.83
N TYR A 68 -21.04 -11.60 33.04
CA TYR A 68 -20.99 -12.45 31.84
C TYR A 68 -20.86 -11.68 30.53
N LEU A 69 -21.03 -10.36 30.54
CA LEU A 69 -21.05 -9.56 29.30
C LEU A 69 -19.66 -9.60 28.66
N LYS A 70 -19.57 -10.29 27.53
CA LYS A 70 -18.38 -10.42 26.70
C LYS A 70 -18.32 -9.35 25.64
N THR A 71 -19.45 -8.99 25.02
CA THR A 71 -19.47 -8.00 23.94
C THR A 71 -20.71 -7.11 24.00
N ILE A 72 -20.51 -5.82 23.72
CA ILE A 72 -21.57 -4.81 23.64
C ILE A 72 -21.42 -3.97 22.38
N ASN A 73 -22.49 -3.88 21.58
CA ASN A 73 -22.56 -3.03 20.39
C ASN A 73 -23.51 -1.86 20.60
N LEU A 74 -22.96 -0.64 20.59
CA LEU A 74 -23.63 0.65 20.79
C LEU A 74 -23.44 1.59 19.59
N ASN A 75 -22.90 1.12 18.46
CA ASN A 75 -22.63 1.95 17.27
C ASN A 75 -23.86 2.71 16.73
N GLY A 76 -25.07 2.20 16.99
CA GLY A 76 -26.33 2.80 16.55
C GLY A 76 -27.02 3.69 17.60
N CYS A 77 -26.31 4.09 18.65
CA CYS A 77 -26.85 4.88 19.75
C CYS A 77 -26.31 6.33 19.73
N PRO A 78 -26.73 7.19 18.78
CA PRO A 78 -26.20 8.55 18.64
C PRO A 78 -26.62 9.51 19.76
N ASN A 79 -27.40 9.06 20.74
CA ASN A 79 -27.80 9.84 21.91
C ASN A 79 -27.09 9.38 23.18
N ILE A 80 -26.19 8.39 23.11
CA ILE A 80 -25.52 7.84 24.28
C ILE A 80 -24.66 8.92 24.94
N GLN A 81 -24.80 9.04 26.26
CA GLN A 81 -24.04 9.99 27.08
C GLN A 81 -23.16 9.26 28.08
N THR A 82 -23.66 8.13 28.60
CA THR A 82 -23.00 7.36 29.65
C THR A 82 -23.11 5.87 29.40
N VAL A 83 -21.97 5.19 29.55
CA VAL A 83 -21.84 3.73 29.41
C VAL A 83 -21.05 3.22 30.61
N ASP A 84 -21.73 2.51 31.51
CA ASP A 84 -21.11 1.90 32.69
C ASP A 84 -21.05 0.38 32.53
N LEU A 85 -19.85 -0.17 32.42
CA LEU A 85 -19.59 -1.59 32.22
C LEU A 85 -18.75 -2.15 33.35
N GLU A 86 -19.18 -3.30 33.87
CA GLU A 86 -18.38 -4.12 34.77
C GLU A 86 -18.52 -5.57 34.34
N SER A 87 -17.47 -6.17 33.77
CA SER A 87 -17.50 -7.60 33.46
C SER A 87 -16.13 -8.27 33.40
N SER A 88 -15.96 -9.33 34.21
CA SER A 88 -14.73 -10.11 34.27
C SER A 88 -14.39 -10.82 32.95
N VAL A 89 -15.36 -10.94 32.04
CA VAL A 89 -15.20 -11.57 30.73
C VAL A 89 -15.40 -10.60 29.56
N LEU A 90 -15.50 -9.28 29.82
CA LEU A 90 -15.62 -8.27 28.76
C LEU A 90 -14.42 -8.37 27.83
N ASP A 91 -14.69 -8.48 26.53
CA ASP A 91 -13.69 -8.65 25.47
C ASP A 91 -13.72 -7.45 24.51
N LYS A 92 -14.92 -7.05 24.06
CA LYS A 92 -15.10 -6.01 23.02
C LYS A 92 -16.23 -5.03 23.32
N VAL A 93 -15.99 -3.76 23.01
CA VAL A 93 -16.96 -2.66 23.13
C VAL A 93 -17.01 -1.88 21.82
N PHE A 94 -18.20 -1.67 21.24
CA PHE A 94 -18.36 -0.89 20.01
C PHE A 94 -19.17 0.38 20.27
N LEU A 95 -18.53 1.53 20.10
CA LEU A 95 -18.99 2.88 20.48
C LEU A 95 -18.79 3.90 19.36
N LYS A 96 -18.65 3.48 18.10
CA LYS A 96 -18.58 4.42 16.97
C LYS A 96 -19.98 4.91 16.61
N ASN A 97 -20.52 5.77 17.44
CA ASN A 97 -21.93 6.18 17.47
C ASN A 97 -22.14 7.66 17.10
N GLY A 98 -21.06 8.39 16.83
CA GLY A 98 -21.03 9.77 16.38
C GLY A 98 -21.16 10.80 17.48
N VAL A 99 -21.05 10.40 18.76
CA VAL A 99 -21.06 11.31 19.91
C VAL A 99 -19.86 11.09 20.81
N ASN A 100 -19.65 12.02 21.75
CA ASN A 100 -18.58 11.94 22.73
C ASN A 100 -19.14 11.55 24.11
N GLU A 101 -19.40 10.26 24.35
CA GLU A 101 -19.88 9.73 25.63
C GLU A 101 -18.78 9.49 26.67
N THR A 102 -19.22 9.33 27.93
CA THR A 102 -18.37 8.84 29.02
C THR A 102 -18.45 7.32 29.12
N LEU A 103 -17.31 6.66 28.92
CA LEU A 103 -17.13 5.22 29.12
C LEU A 103 -16.45 4.95 30.48
N THR A 104 -17.14 4.24 31.37
CA THR A 104 -16.61 3.72 32.63
C THR A 104 -16.50 2.20 32.56
N VAL A 105 -15.32 1.64 32.78
CA VAL A 105 -15.08 0.20 32.73
C VAL A 105 -14.40 -0.29 34.00
N THR A 106 -15.13 -0.95 34.88
CA THR A 106 -14.59 -1.51 36.12
C THR A 106 -14.45 -3.03 36.03
N ASN A 107 -13.53 -3.61 36.81
CA ASN A 107 -13.32 -5.07 36.95
C ASN A 107 -13.36 -5.88 35.63
N SER A 108 -12.79 -5.32 34.54
CA SER A 108 -12.82 -5.91 33.20
C SER A 108 -11.42 -6.17 32.65
N PRO A 109 -10.63 -7.06 33.29
CA PRO A 109 -9.21 -7.27 32.94
C PRO A 109 -9.00 -7.95 31.59
N LEU A 110 -10.06 -8.52 30.99
CA LEU A 110 -9.99 -9.21 29.70
C LEU A 110 -10.38 -8.31 28.52
N LEU A 111 -10.68 -7.02 28.73
CA LEU A 111 -11.04 -6.11 27.66
C LEU A 111 -9.87 -5.98 26.68
N GLN A 112 -10.07 -6.37 25.43
CA GLN A 112 -9.03 -6.33 24.40
C GLN A 112 -9.27 -5.21 23.39
N TYR A 113 -10.53 -4.84 23.14
CA TYR A 113 -10.86 -3.92 22.06
C TYR A 113 -11.99 -2.94 22.40
N VAL A 114 -11.78 -1.68 22.06
CA VAL A 114 -12.80 -0.64 22.02
C VAL A 114 -12.79 0.03 20.65
N CYS A 115 -13.88 -0.10 19.91
CA CYS A 115 -14.12 0.77 18.78
C CYS A 115 -14.80 2.04 19.24
N ALA A 116 -14.30 3.21 18.88
CA ALA A 116 -14.91 4.49 19.22
C ALA A 116 -14.92 5.45 18.03
N ASP A 117 -15.53 6.62 18.20
CA ASP A 117 -15.39 7.72 17.26
C ASP A 117 -13.95 8.30 17.26
N ASP A 118 -13.49 8.79 16.09
CA ASP A 118 -12.11 9.27 15.90
C ASP A 118 -11.76 10.33 16.96
N SER A 119 -12.74 11.19 17.31
CA SER A 119 -12.64 12.26 18.32
C SER A 119 -12.42 11.77 19.76
N GLN A 120 -12.70 10.51 20.06
CA GLN A 120 -12.67 9.97 21.42
C GLN A 120 -11.52 9.01 21.71
N THR A 121 -10.92 8.43 20.67
CA THR A 121 -9.91 7.37 20.79
C THR A 121 -8.84 7.70 21.85
N THR A 122 -8.25 8.90 21.81
CA THR A 122 -7.23 9.35 22.77
C THR A 122 -7.77 9.51 24.20
N ALA A 123 -8.99 10.06 24.35
CA ALA A 123 -9.60 10.28 25.66
C ALA A 123 -9.96 8.95 26.34
N ILE A 124 -10.51 8.00 25.58
CA ILE A 124 -10.84 6.66 26.08
C ILE A 124 -9.54 5.91 26.43
N GLN A 125 -8.50 6.01 25.61
CA GLN A 125 -7.18 5.42 25.91
C GLN A 125 -6.63 5.91 27.24
N SER A 126 -6.70 7.23 27.49
CA SER A 126 -6.23 7.83 28.74
C SER A 126 -7.07 7.37 29.94
N SER A 127 -8.39 7.31 29.78
CA SER A 127 -9.32 6.86 30.82
C SER A 127 -9.07 5.40 31.20
N LEU A 128 -8.94 4.50 30.24
CA LEU A 128 -8.69 3.07 30.50
C LEU A 128 -7.30 2.82 31.08
N ALA A 129 -6.27 3.54 30.61
CA ALA A 129 -4.93 3.47 31.18
C ALA A 129 -4.92 3.87 32.66
N SER A 130 -5.67 4.92 33.04
CA SER A 130 -5.80 5.34 34.45
C SER A 130 -6.47 4.29 35.35
N GLN A 131 -7.21 3.35 34.76
CA GLN A 131 -7.89 2.24 35.42
C GLN A 131 -7.04 0.95 35.40
N GLY A 132 -5.79 1.00 34.92
CA GLY A 132 -4.88 -0.14 34.83
C GLY A 132 -5.06 -1.00 33.57
N LEU A 133 -5.90 -0.59 32.63
CA LEU A 133 -6.16 -1.27 31.36
C LEU A 133 -5.28 -0.67 30.24
N THR A 134 -4.00 -1.04 30.23
CA THR A 134 -3.01 -0.48 29.27
C THR A 134 -2.94 -1.24 27.95
N ASN A 135 -3.43 -2.48 27.90
CA ASN A 135 -3.32 -3.37 26.75
C ASN A 135 -4.64 -3.49 25.97
N VAL A 136 -5.42 -2.41 25.91
CA VAL A 136 -6.67 -2.34 25.14
C VAL A 136 -6.40 -1.67 23.80
N ASN A 137 -6.79 -2.30 22.69
CA ASN A 137 -6.70 -1.68 21.39
C ASN A 137 -7.89 -0.75 21.19
N ILE A 138 -7.60 0.51 20.87
CA ILE A 138 -8.64 1.53 20.68
C ILE A 138 -8.43 2.15 19.31
N ASN A 139 -9.39 1.92 18.43
CA ASN A 139 -9.40 2.49 17.09
C ASN A 139 -10.84 2.67 16.63
N THR A 140 -11.06 2.97 15.36
CA THR A 140 -12.39 3.29 14.85
C THR A 140 -12.88 2.28 13.81
N TYR A 141 -12.20 1.14 13.72
CA TYR A 141 -12.34 0.09 12.71
C TYR A 141 -13.40 -0.97 13.05
N CYS A 142 -14.55 -0.54 13.57
CA CYS A 142 -15.75 -1.39 13.66
C CYS A 142 -16.83 -1.07 12.66
N SER A 143 -16.72 0.07 11.99
CA SER A 143 -17.58 0.44 10.90
C SER A 143 -16.81 1.31 9.92
N PHE A 144 -17.12 1.13 8.65
CA PHE A 144 -16.52 1.86 7.54
C PHE A 144 -17.39 3.03 7.08
N VAL A 145 -18.49 3.27 7.80
CA VAL A 145 -19.25 4.51 7.74
C VAL A 145 -18.96 5.31 9.02
N PRO A 146 -19.05 6.65 8.97
CA PRO A 146 -18.94 7.46 10.18
C PRO A 146 -19.96 7.02 11.25
N GLY A 147 -19.61 7.23 12.52
CA GLY A 147 -20.56 7.08 13.61
C GLY A 147 -21.65 8.14 13.53
N GLY A 148 -22.84 7.81 14.01
CA GLY A 148 -23.97 8.73 14.11
C GLY A 148 -24.62 9.05 12.76
N SER A 149 -25.17 10.26 12.64
CA SER A 149 -25.71 10.73 11.36
C SER A 149 -24.58 11.20 10.46
N TYR A 150 -24.67 10.90 9.17
CA TYR A 150 -23.77 11.38 8.12
C TYR A 150 -24.53 11.45 6.81
N ASN A 151 -24.20 12.36 5.91
CA ASN A 151 -24.75 12.36 4.56
C ASN A 151 -23.86 11.56 3.60
N THR A 152 -24.42 11.10 2.49
CA THR A 152 -23.70 10.27 1.51
C THR A 152 -23.78 10.89 0.11
N ILE A 153 -22.64 11.08 -0.53
CA ILE A 153 -22.54 11.38 -1.96
C ILE A 153 -22.10 10.09 -2.65
N THR A 154 -22.86 9.62 -3.63
CA THR A 154 -22.65 8.32 -4.25
C THR A 154 -23.02 8.33 -5.72
N GLY A 155 -22.66 7.28 -6.45
CA GLY A 155 -23.04 7.10 -7.84
C GLY A 155 -22.28 5.94 -8.47
N LEU A 156 -22.61 5.66 -9.72
CA LEU A 156 -21.92 4.70 -10.57
C LEU A 156 -21.04 5.42 -11.59
N VAL A 157 -19.90 4.83 -11.91
CA VAL A 157 -19.04 5.25 -13.01
C VAL A 157 -19.00 4.15 -14.07
N ARG A 158 -19.35 4.51 -15.29
CA ARG A 158 -19.39 3.60 -16.44
C ARG A 158 -18.58 4.10 -17.62
N PHE A 159 -18.13 3.16 -18.45
CA PHE A 159 -17.44 3.43 -19.70
C PHE A 159 -18.40 3.27 -20.88
N ASP A 160 -18.74 4.38 -21.52
CA ASP A 160 -19.57 4.42 -22.72
C ASP A 160 -18.67 4.19 -23.96
N GLU A 161 -18.58 2.93 -24.36
CA GLU A 161 -17.76 2.51 -25.50
C GLU A 161 -18.43 2.82 -26.86
N ASN A 162 -19.76 2.75 -26.91
CA ASN A 162 -20.54 2.86 -28.14
C ASN A 162 -20.99 4.31 -28.45
N ASN A 163 -20.70 5.26 -27.54
CA ASN A 163 -21.11 6.66 -27.55
C ASN A 163 -22.64 6.86 -27.58
N ASN A 164 -23.40 6.01 -26.88
CA ASN A 164 -24.86 6.14 -26.73
C ASN A 164 -25.30 6.79 -25.40
N GLY A 165 -24.34 7.18 -24.56
CA GLY A 165 -24.53 7.64 -23.20
C GLY A 165 -24.59 6.48 -22.20
N CYS A 166 -24.01 6.66 -21.01
CA CYS A 166 -23.88 5.57 -20.04
C CYS A 166 -25.23 4.99 -19.58
N ASP A 167 -25.53 3.77 -20.05
CA ASP A 167 -26.66 2.95 -19.68
C ASP A 167 -26.24 1.72 -18.85
N THR A 168 -27.19 0.87 -18.46
CA THR A 168 -26.91 -0.27 -17.58
C THR A 168 -26.08 -1.38 -18.23
N ASN A 169 -26.01 -1.41 -19.56
CA ASN A 169 -25.21 -2.35 -20.34
C ASN A 169 -23.77 -1.89 -20.52
N ASP A 170 -23.48 -0.62 -20.25
CA ASP A 170 -22.12 -0.11 -20.27
C ASP A 170 -21.29 -0.68 -19.13
N GLU A 171 -20.01 -0.84 -19.41
CA GLU A 171 -19.09 -1.49 -18.50
C GLU A 171 -18.75 -0.59 -17.31
N ILE A 172 -18.40 -1.23 -16.21
CA ILE A 172 -17.95 -0.54 -15.01
C ILE A 172 -16.56 0.05 -15.26
N PHE A 173 -16.36 1.29 -14.84
CA PHE A 173 -15.05 1.94 -14.87
C PHE A 173 -14.42 1.95 -13.48
N GLU A 174 -13.63 0.92 -13.20
CA GLU A 174 -13.01 0.71 -11.88
C GLU A 174 -11.79 1.60 -11.63
N HIS A 175 -11.48 1.86 -10.36
CA HIS A 175 -10.25 2.51 -9.90
C HIS A 175 -10.03 3.95 -10.40
N MET A 176 -11.03 4.61 -10.98
CA MET A 176 -10.96 6.06 -11.21
C MET A 176 -10.88 6.80 -9.88
N LYS A 177 -10.01 7.81 -9.78
CA LYS A 177 -9.93 8.68 -8.62
C LYS A 177 -11.03 9.75 -8.67
N LEU A 178 -11.66 10.03 -7.54
CA LEU A 178 -12.51 11.19 -7.34
C LEU A 178 -12.01 12.00 -6.14
N LYS A 179 -12.03 13.33 -6.28
CA LYS A 179 -11.73 14.29 -5.21
C LYS A 179 -13.00 14.97 -4.75
N ILE A 180 -13.15 15.20 -3.45
CA ILE A 180 -14.20 16.02 -2.86
C ILE A 180 -13.57 17.22 -2.14
N SER A 181 -14.21 18.39 -2.22
CA SER A 181 -13.84 19.55 -1.42
C SER A 181 -15.03 20.35 -0.91
N ASP A 182 -14.93 20.78 0.34
CA ASP A 182 -15.80 21.72 1.06
C ASP A 182 -15.01 22.90 1.68
N GLY A 183 -13.74 23.06 1.28
CA GLY A 183 -12.72 23.85 1.99
C GLY A 183 -11.63 22.97 2.63
N THR A 184 -11.94 21.71 2.93
CA THR A 184 -10.99 20.61 3.18
C THR A 184 -10.95 19.70 1.95
N THR A 185 -9.91 18.88 1.76
CA THR A 185 -9.81 17.95 0.62
C THR A 185 -9.93 16.50 1.09
N GLY A 186 -10.69 15.69 0.35
CA GLY A 186 -10.82 14.25 0.54
C GLY A 186 -10.82 13.53 -0.82
N GLU A 187 -10.52 12.24 -0.81
CA GLU A 187 -10.39 11.46 -2.05
C GLU A 187 -10.94 10.03 -1.88
N THR A 188 -11.43 9.45 -2.97
CA THR A 188 -11.83 8.04 -3.05
C THR A 188 -11.53 7.47 -4.43
N PHE A 189 -11.66 6.15 -4.57
CA PHE A 189 -11.54 5.43 -5.83
C PHE A 189 -12.83 4.68 -6.14
N VAL A 190 -13.18 4.62 -7.42
CA VAL A 190 -14.31 3.81 -7.88
C VAL A 190 -14.02 2.33 -7.58
N LYS A 191 -14.99 1.69 -6.94
CA LYS A 191 -14.92 0.28 -6.57
C LYS A 191 -15.05 -0.63 -7.79
N ASN A 192 -14.75 -1.90 -7.62
CA ASN A 192 -14.94 -2.93 -8.65
C ASN A 192 -16.39 -3.10 -9.15
N ASN A 193 -17.37 -2.62 -8.41
CA ASN A 193 -18.77 -2.60 -8.82
C ASN A 193 -19.20 -1.27 -9.47
N GLY A 194 -18.25 -0.38 -9.75
CA GLY A 194 -18.47 0.93 -10.36
C GLY A 194 -18.97 1.99 -9.39
N LYS A 195 -19.20 1.63 -8.13
CA LYS A 195 -19.73 2.55 -7.13
C LYS A 195 -18.61 3.38 -6.50
N TYR A 196 -18.88 4.65 -6.24
CA TYR A 196 -18.09 5.48 -5.35
C TYR A 196 -18.95 5.97 -4.17
N ASP A 197 -18.33 6.28 -3.04
CA ASP A 197 -19.02 6.81 -1.86
C ASP A 197 -18.12 7.84 -1.16
N PHE A 198 -18.69 9.01 -0.85
CA PHE A 198 -18.17 9.95 0.14
C PHE A 198 -19.16 10.08 1.28
N TYR A 199 -18.66 10.02 2.51
CA TYR A 199 -19.46 10.31 3.70
C TYR A 199 -19.11 11.70 4.21
N THR A 200 -20.12 12.56 4.35
CA THR A 200 -19.95 13.97 4.68
C THR A 200 -20.92 14.44 5.75
N GLN A 201 -20.77 15.69 6.20
CA GLN A 201 -21.69 16.34 7.14
C GLN A 201 -22.63 17.29 6.39
N ALA A 202 -23.29 18.21 7.10
CA ALA A 202 -23.94 19.35 6.46
C ALA A 202 -22.88 20.26 5.82
N GLY A 203 -23.15 20.82 4.65
CA GLY A 203 -22.18 21.63 3.93
C GLY A 203 -22.41 21.67 2.43
N ASN A 204 -21.52 22.37 1.73
CA ASN A 204 -21.48 22.42 0.27
C ASN A 204 -20.25 21.66 -0.20
N PHE A 205 -20.43 20.75 -1.15
CA PHE A 205 -19.40 19.84 -1.62
C PHE A 205 -19.28 19.97 -3.13
N THR A 206 -18.04 20.01 -3.61
CA THR A 206 -17.72 19.87 -5.04
C THR A 206 -16.90 18.59 -5.22
N VAL A 207 -17.33 17.74 -6.14
CA VAL A 207 -16.64 16.51 -6.52
C VAL A 207 -16.06 16.67 -7.91
N THR A 208 -14.82 16.21 -8.10
CA THR A 208 -14.10 16.27 -9.37
C THR A 208 -13.54 14.90 -9.70
N ALA A 209 -13.80 14.41 -10.92
CA ALA A 209 -13.25 13.16 -11.42
C ALA A 209 -11.82 13.36 -11.94
N GLU A 210 -10.92 12.43 -11.65
CA GLU A 210 -9.52 12.48 -12.05
C GLU A 210 -9.07 11.12 -12.59
N PRO A 211 -9.37 10.80 -13.87
CA PRO A 211 -8.87 9.59 -14.50
C PRO A 211 -7.33 9.61 -14.56
N GLU A 212 -6.69 8.45 -14.42
CA GLU A 212 -5.22 8.32 -14.38
C GLU A 212 -4.52 8.94 -15.60
N ASN A 213 -5.12 8.79 -16.78
CA ASN A 213 -4.66 9.35 -18.06
C ASN A 213 -5.69 10.35 -18.61
N PRO A 214 -5.76 11.59 -18.09
CA PRO A 214 -6.84 12.53 -18.42
C PRO A 214 -6.85 12.96 -19.90
N ALA A 215 -5.73 12.82 -20.62
CA ALA A 215 -5.69 13.06 -22.06
C ALA A 215 -6.47 12.01 -22.87
N LEU A 216 -6.62 10.79 -22.35
CA LEU A 216 -7.23 9.66 -23.06
C LEU A 216 -8.73 9.51 -22.82
N PHE A 217 -9.30 10.24 -21.85
CA PHE A 217 -10.68 10.07 -21.41
C PHE A 217 -11.39 11.40 -21.14
N THR A 218 -12.68 11.44 -21.46
CA THR A 218 -13.57 12.54 -21.09
C THR A 218 -14.62 12.03 -20.10
N VAL A 219 -14.71 12.66 -18.93
CA VAL A 219 -15.69 12.31 -17.89
C VAL A 219 -16.82 13.34 -17.91
N THR A 220 -18.07 12.87 -17.90
CA THR A 220 -19.28 13.71 -17.92
C THR A 220 -20.23 13.33 -16.78
N PRO A 221 -20.57 14.25 -15.87
CA PRO A 221 -19.89 15.54 -15.66
C PRO A 221 -18.47 15.35 -15.11
N ALA A 222 -17.50 16.16 -15.56
CA ALA A 222 -16.13 16.11 -15.01
C ALA A 222 -16.07 16.61 -13.55
N THR A 223 -16.99 17.51 -13.20
CA THR A 223 -17.19 18.03 -11.86
C THR A 223 -18.66 18.28 -11.59
N PHE A 224 -19.11 18.06 -10.36
CA PHE A 224 -20.46 18.36 -9.92
C PHE A 224 -20.44 18.85 -8.48
N SER A 225 -21.48 19.59 -8.09
CA SER A 225 -21.62 20.10 -6.73
C SER A 225 -22.95 19.69 -6.12
N THR A 226 -22.96 19.53 -4.81
CA THR A 226 -24.16 19.23 -4.03
C THR A 226 -24.07 19.90 -2.67
N SER A 227 -25.20 20.04 -1.99
CA SER A 227 -25.25 20.57 -0.65
C SER A 227 -26.21 19.80 0.24
N PHE A 228 -25.84 19.68 1.50
CA PHE A 228 -26.69 19.08 2.53
C PHE A 228 -27.04 20.13 3.58
N PRO A 229 -28.32 20.41 3.83
CA PRO A 229 -28.75 21.46 4.76
C PRO A 229 -28.57 21.06 6.23
N ASN A 230 -28.49 19.76 6.51
CA ASN A 230 -28.37 19.19 7.84
C ASN A 230 -27.64 17.85 7.77
N ASN A 231 -27.31 17.30 8.93
CA ASN A 231 -26.71 15.99 9.06
C ASN A 231 -27.78 14.95 9.45
N ASN A 232 -28.44 14.33 8.47
CA ASN A 232 -29.61 13.47 8.69
C ASN A 232 -29.70 12.31 7.71
N ASN A 233 -28.57 11.66 7.39
CA ASN A 233 -28.56 10.50 6.49
C ASN A 233 -29.12 10.80 5.10
N ASN A 234 -28.95 12.04 4.63
CA ASN A 234 -29.34 12.43 3.29
C ASN A 234 -28.41 11.75 2.27
N VAL A 235 -28.94 11.41 1.10
CA VAL A 235 -28.18 10.81 0.00
C VAL A 235 -28.30 11.67 -1.24
N PHE A 236 -27.17 11.98 -1.85
CA PHE A 236 -27.09 12.58 -3.18
C PHE A 236 -26.45 11.58 -4.13
N THR A 237 -27.13 11.30 -5.24
CA THR A 237 -26.67 10.33 -6.25
C THR A 237 -26.33 11.05 -7.55
N GLN A 238 -25.11 10.86 -8.04
CA GLN A 238 -24.65 11.39 -9.32
C GLN A 238 -23.82 10.35 -10.06
N ASP A 239 -24.35 9.82 -11.15
CA ASP A 239 -23.58 8.92 -12.00
C ASP A 239 -22.61 9.70 -12.88
N LEU A 240 -21.48 9.09 -13.21
CA LEU A 240 -20.43 9.63 -14.07
C LEU A 240 -20.28 8.76 -15.29
N CYS A 241 -20.22 9.40 -16.46
CA CYS A 241 -20.01 8.71 -17.73
C CYS A 241 -18.63 9.00 -18.29
N VAL A 242 -17.87 7.95 -18.62
CA VAL A 242 -16.53 8.06 -19.19
C VAL A 242 -16.57 7.66 -20.65
N THR A 243 -16.04 8.51 -21.52
CA THR A 243 -15.87 8.26 -22.97
C THR A 243 -14.39 8.36 -23.32
N LYS A 244 -13.97 7.69 -24.39
CA LYS A 244 -12.57 7.75 -24.85
C LYS A 244 -12.30 8.96 -25.75
N ASN A 245 -11.10 9.54 -25.62
CA ASN A 245 -10.57 10.55 -26.52
C ASN A 245 -9.55 9.92 -27.47
N GLY A 246 -9.94 9.77 -28.74
CA GLY A 246 -9.11 9.11 -29.74
C GLY A 246 -8.92 7.61 -29.46
N ASN A 247 -7.86 7.03 -29.99
CA ASN A 247 -7.46 5.65 -29.74
C ASN A 247 -5.97 5.63 -29.36
N ALA A 248 -5.66 5.04 -28.22
CA ALA A 248 -4.32 4.86 -27.70
C ALA A 248 -4.23 3.50 -27.00
N ASN A 249 -3.22 2.72 -27.37
CA ASN A 249 -2.91 1.45 -26.72
C ASN A 249 -1.88 1.74 -25.62
N ASP A 250 -2.03 1.14 -24.45
CA ASP A 250 -1.05 1.24 -23.36
C ASP A 250 -1.27 0.06 -22.40
N LEU A 251 -0.26 -0.78 -22.22
CA LEU A 251 -0.29 -1.88 -21.27
C LEU A 251 0.87 -1.77 -20.27
N GLU A 252 0.57 -2.02 -19.01
CA GLU A 252 1.57 -2.05 -17.93
C GLU A 252 1.63 -3.45 -17.34
N VAL A 253 2.83 -3.89 -16.95
CA VAL A 253 3.06 -5.15 -16.22
C VAL A 253 3.84 -4.88 -14.95
N LEU A 254 3.54 -5.63 -13.89
CA LEU A 254 4.13 -5.46 -12.56
C LEU A 254 4.34 -6.84 -11.91
N ILE A 255 5.37 -6.95 -11.07
CA ILE A 255 5.62 -8.11 -10.22
C ILE A 255 5.57 -7.63 -8.77
N ALA A 256 4.90 -8.38 -7.90
CA ALA A 256 4.90 -8.10 -6.48
C ALA A 256 5.06 -9.38 -5.65
N PRO A 257 6.00 -9.44 -4.69
CA PRO A 257 6.13 -10.58 -3.78
C PRO A 257 4.93 -10.64 -2.83
N LEU A 258 4.36 -11.82 -2.59
CA LEU A 258 3.31 -12.04 -1.61
C LEU A 258 3.83 -12.66 -0.32
N THR A 259 4.96 -13.36 -0.41
CA THR A 259 5.68 -13.90 0.73
C THR A 259 7.18 -13.65 0.56
N ASN A 260 7.90 -13.78 1.67
CA ASN A 260 9.36 -13.70 1.67
C ASN A 260 9.99 -14.89 0.94
N ALA A 261 11.10 -14.64 0.24
CA ALA A 261 11.93 -15.70 -0.32
C ALA A 261 12.83 -16.29 0.78
N VAL A 262 12.39 -17.41 1.38
CA VAL A 262 13.11 -18.12 2.44
C VAL A 262 13.60 -19.48 1.92
N PRO A 263 14.90 -19.83 2.05
CA PRO A 263 15.43 -21.10 1.57
C PRO A 263 14.67 -22.32 2.11
N GLY A 264 14.20 -23.19 1.21
CA GLY A 264 13.46 -24.40 1.52
C GLY A 264 11.95 -24.23 1.68
N PHE A 265 11.43 -23.00 1.52
CA PHE A 265 10.00 -22.69 1.62
C PHE A 265 9.45 -22.18 0.28
N ASP A 266 8.12 -22.20 0.19
CA ASP A 266 7.42 -21.65 -0.96
C ASP A 266 7.35 -20.12 -0.88
N ALA A 267 7.84 -19.46 -1.91
CA ALA A 267 7.69 -18.04 -2.16
C ALA A 267 6.57 -17.83 -3.20
N LYS A 268 5.66 -16.90 -2.90
CA LYS A 268 4.53 -16.54 -3.75
C LYS A 268 4.74 -15.16 -4.33
N TYR A 269 4.37 -14.99 -5.59
CA TYR A 269 4.45 -13.73 -6.33
C TYR A 269 3.15 -13.48 -7.08
N LYS A 270 2.80 -12.22 -7.25
CA LYS A 270 1.69 -11.78 -8.07
C LYS A 270 2.23 -11.06 -9.29
N VAL A 271 1.91 -11.59 -10.46
CA VAL A 271 2.20 -10.96 -11.76
C VAL A 271 0.93 -10.28 -12.22
N MET A 272 0.98 -8.96 -12.40
CA MET A 272 -0.18 -8.14 -12.73
C MET A 272 0.02 -7.48 -14.07
N TRP A 273 -1.05 -7.33 -14.84
CA TRP A 273 -1.05 -6.51 -16.04
C TRP A 273 -2.35 -5.72 -16.18
N ARG A 274 -2.23 -4.52 -16.73
CA ARG A 274 -3.30 -3.54 -16.77
C ARG A 274 -3.32 -2.81 -18.10
N ASN A 275 -4.51 -2.54 -18.61
CA ASN A 275 -4.71 -1.67 -19.76
C ASN A 275 -4.89 -0.23 -19.29
N LYS A 276 -3.89 0.60 -19.59
CA LYS A 276 -3.88 2.05 -19.31
C LYS A 276 -4.33 2.87 -20.53
N GLY A 277 -4.51 2.20 -21.66
CA GLY A 277 -5.01 2.76 -22.91
C GLY A 277 -6.53 2.82 -22.93
N ASN A 278 -7.07 3.27 -24.05
CA ASN A 278 -8.52 3.45 -24.24
C ASN A 278 -9.13 2.56 -25.34
N THR A 279 -8.40 1.50 -25.71
CA THR A 279 -8.84 0.45 -26.64
C THR A 279 -8.83 -0.91 -25.92
N ILE A 280 -9.58 -1.89 -26.43
CA ILE A 280 -9.54 -3.26 -25.90
C ILE A 280 -8.29 -3.97 -26.43
N LEU A 281 -7.49 -4.57 -25.54
CA LEU A 281 -6.22 -5.21 -25.89
C LEU A 281 -6.20 -6.68 -25.50
N SER A 282 -5.46 -7.47 -26.28
CA SER A 282 -5.19 -8.90 -26.02
C SER A 282 -3.71 -9.14 -26.22
N GLY A 283 -3.14 -10.10 -25.50
CA GLY A 283 -1.70 -10.33 -25.55
C GLY A 283 -1.25 -11.42 -24.60
N ASN A 284 0.04 -11.38 -24.28
CA ASN A 284 0.62 -12.26 -23.29
C ASN A 284 1.61 -11.52 -22.39
N VAL A 285 1.76 -12.01 -21.17
CA VAL A 285 2.81 -11.64 -20.23
C VAL A 285 3.74 -12.84 -20.10
N THR A 286 5.04 -12.59 -20.21
CA THR A 286 6.10 -13.56 -19.92
C THR A 286 6.77 -13.18 -18.62
N PHE A 287 6.73 -14.08 -17.64
CA PHE A 287 7.38 -13.95 -16.34
C PHE A 287 8.58 -14.89 -16.27
N THR A 288 9.78 -14.30 -16.24
CA THR A 288 11.05 -15.00 -16.14
C THR A 288 11.53 -14.99 -14.71
N PHE A 289 11.86 -16.16 -14.16
CA PHE A 289 12.34 -16.33 -12.79
C PHE A 289 13.76 -16.93 -12.75
N ASN A 290 14.40 -16.89 -11.58
CA ASN A 290 15.75 -17.43 -11.39
C ASN A 290 15.74 -18.96 -11.16
N ALA A 291 15.53 -19.74 -12.22
CA ALA A 291 15.51 -21.21 -12.17
C ALA A 291 16.81 -21.87 -11.66
N SER A 292 17.89 -21.11 -11.43
CA SER A 292 19.08 -21.65 -10.78
C SER A 292 18.95 -21.74 -9.26
N LYS A 293 17.98 -21.04 -8.66
CA LYS A 293 17.83 -20.90 -7.20
C LYS A 293 16.42 -21.22 -6.69
N MET A 294 15.49 -21.54 -7.59
CA MET A 294 14.10 -21.82 -7.26
C MET A 294 13.43 -22.67 -8.34
N ASP A 295 12.43 -23.43 -7.94
CA ASP A 295 11.63 -24.29 -8.80
C ASP A 295 10.19 -23.76 -8.91
N PHE A 296 9.61 -23.84 -10.10
CA PHE A 296 8.18 -23.53 -10.30
C PHE A 296 7.32 -24.61 -9.65
N VAL A 297 6.34 -24.19 -8.83
CA VAL A 297 5.40 -25.09 -8.16
C VAL A 297 4.02 -25.02 -8.83
N SER A 298 3.42 -23.82 -8.88
CA SER A 298 2.08 -23.65 -9.42
C SER A 298 1.80 -22.21 -9.84
N SER A 299 0.73 -22.01 -10.60
CA SER A 299 0.16 -20.69 -10.83
C SER A 299 -1.36 -20.82 -11.04
N VAL A 300 -2.09 -19.73 -10.78
CA VAL A 300 -3.56 -19.69 -10.92
C VAL A 300 -4.01 -19.61 -12.38
N LEU A 301 -3.29 -18.89 -13.25
CA LEU A 301 -3.62 -18.72 -14.68
C LEU A 301 -2.47 -19.07 -15.66
N PRO A 302 -1.62 -20.09 -15.44
CA PRO A 302 -0.51 -20.35 -16.35
C PRO A 302 -1.05 -20.83 -17.69
N SER A 303 -0.69 -20.14 -18.76
CA SER A 303 -0.98 -20.59 -20.12
C SER A 303 0.08 -21.57 -20.62
N ALA A 304 1.34 -21.39 -20.18
CA ALA A 304 2.43 -22.32 -20.43
C ALA A 304 3.57 -22.11 -19.42
N VAL A 305 4.35 -23.15 -19.17
CA VAL A 305 5.61 -23.08 -18.40
C VAL A 305 6.68 -23.78 -19.23
N SER A 306 7.81 -23.10 -19.47
CA SER A 306 8.93 -23.64 -20.23
C SER A 306 10.25 -23.16 -19.66
N GLY A 307 11.03 -24.07 -19.09
CA GLY A 307 12.29 -23.75 -18.43
C GLY A 307 12.09 -22.74 -17.30
N ASN A 308 12.68 -21.56 -17.45
CA ASN A 308 12.64 -20.48 -16.47
C ASN A 308 11.55 -19.42 -16.74
N GLN A 309 10.56 -19.72 -17.58
CA GLN A 309 9.51 -18.79 -17.99
C GLN A 309 8.11 -19.35 -17.75
N VAL A 310 7.24 -18.50 -17.21
CA VAL A 310 5.79 -18.71 -17.09
C VAL A 310 5.10 -17.70 -18.00
N THR A 311 4.23 -18.16 -18.89
CA THR A 311 3.49 -17.31 -19.83
C THR A 311 2.01 -17.24 -19.46
N PHE A 312 1.44 -16.04 -19.47
CA PHE A 312 0.03 -15.75 -19.24
C PHE A 312 -0.57 -15.12 -20.49
N ASN A 313 -1.50 -15.80 -21.15
CA ASN A 313 -2.27 -15.22 -22.25
C ASN A 313 -3.52 -14.54 -21.71
N PHE A 314 -3.85 -13.37 -22.25
CA PHE A 314 -5.08 -12.65 -21.93
C PHE A 314 -5.75 -12.14 -23.20
N ALA A 315 -7.08 -12.06 -23.14
CA ALA A 315 -7.89 -11.57 -24.25
C ALA A 315 -8.90 -10.56 -23.74
N ASN A 316 -9.25 -9.60 -24.61
CA ASN A 316 -10.28 -8.60 -24.38
C ASN A 316 -10.11 -7.80 -23.07
N LEU A 317 -8.88 -7.47 -22.71
CA LEU A 317 -8.59 -6.60 -21.57
C LEU A 317 -9.05 -5.18 -21.90
N LYS A 318 -10.17 -4.78 -21.30
CA LYS A 318 -10.81 -3.48 -21.51
C LYS A 318 -9.99 -2.33 -20.93
N PRO A 319 -10.21 -1.08 -21.36
CA PRO A 319 -9.61 0.09 -20.71
C PRO A 319 -9.79 0.05 -19.19
N TYR A 320 -8.75 0.38 -18.43
CA TYR A 320 -8.67 0.35 -16.95
C TYR A 320 -8.78 -1.00 -16.27
N ALA A 321 -9.25 -2.03 -16.98
CA ALA A 321 -9.25 -3.38 -16.46
C ALA A 321 -7.81 -3.82 -16.16
N ASN A 322 -7.66 -4.47 -15.01
CA ASN A 322 -6.43 -5.09 -14.59
C ASN A 322 -6.72 -6.53 -14.22
N THR A 323 -5.74 -7.40 -14.40
CA THR A 323 -5.82 -8.78 -13.95
C THR A 323 -4.47 -9.23 -13.42
N ALA A 324 -4.47 -10.34 -12.73
CA ALA A 324 -3.30 -10.85 -12.04
C ALA A 324 -3.29 -12.37 -12.04
N SER A 325 -2.08 -12.95 -11.99
CA SER A 325 -1.89 -14.35 -11.66
C SER A 325 -0.95 -14.47 -10.46
N GLU A 326 -1.35 -15.27 -9.48
CA GLU A 326 -0.44 -15.71 -8.43
C GLU A 326 0.41 -16.87 -8.95
N VAL A 327 1.69 -16.85 -8.59
CA VAL A 327 2.71 -17.80 -9.01
C VAL A 327 3.49 -18.24 -7.77
N THR A 328 3.61 -19.54 -7.55
CA THR A 328 4.30 -20.12 -6.41
C THR A 328 5.58 -20.80 -6.88
N PHE A 329 6.67 -20.56 -6.16
CA PHE A 329 7.97 -21.19 -6.38
C PHE A 329 8.49 -21.77 -5.07
N ASN A 330 9.18 -22.90 -5.14
CA ASN A 330 9.95 -23.39 -4.00
C ASN A 330 11.37 -22.81 -4.09
N ILE A 331 11.82 -22.11 -3.06
CA ILE A 331 13.18 -21.58 -3.01
C ILE A 331 14.12 -22.72 -2.61
N HIS A 332 15.19 -22.95 -3.39
CA HIS A 332 16.11 -24.05 -3.13
C HIS A 332 16.62 -24.03 -1.68
N PRO A 333 16.50 -25.15 -0.92
CA PRO A 333 17.01 -25.20 0.44
C PRO A 333 18.54 -25.06 0.47
N PRO A 334 19.13 -24.73 1.63
CA PRO A 334 20.59 -24.68 1.79
C PRO A 334 21.27 -26.03 1.51
N THR A 335 20.51 -27.12 1.60
CA THR A 335 20.93 -28.50 1.31
C THR A 335 20.75 -28.91 -0.15
N HIS A 336 20.24 -28.03 -1.01
CA HIS A 336 19.99 -28.35 -2.41
C HIS A 336 21.31 -28.73 -3.12
N PRO A 337 21.36 -29.84 -3.86
CA PRO A 337 22.61 -30.38 -4.39
C PRO A 337 23.26 -29.49 -5.46
N THR A 338 22.49 -28.62 -6.10
CA THR A 338 22.94 -27.69 -7.15
C THR A 338 22.41 -26.28 -6.88
N ASN A 339 23.29 -25.31 -6.69
CA ASN A 339 22.93 -23.91 -6.46
C ASN A 339 21.90 -23.69 -5.32
N PRO A 340 22.24 -24.01 -4.07
CA PRO A 340 21.38 -23.69 -2.92
C PRO A 340 21.16 -22.19 -2.81
N ALA A 341 19.96 -21.75 -2.43
CA ALA A 341 19.72 -20.35 -2.10
C ALA A 341 20.20 -20.07 -0.67
N ASN A 342 20.94 -18.98 -0.50
CA ASN A 342 21.43 -18.53 0.81
C ASN A 342 20.90 -17.14 1.12
N ALA A 343 20.78 -16.82 2.41
CA ALA A 343 20.44 -15.47 2.82
C ALA A 343 21.42 -14.44 2.22
N GLY A 344 20.87 -13.35 1.67
CA GLY A 344 21.62 -12.34 0.93
C GLY A 344 21.71 -12.59 -0.59
N ASP A 345 21.35 -13.77 -1.09
CA ASP A 345 21.26 -14.01 -2.52
C ASP A 345 20.20 -13.09 -3.16
N GLN A 346 20.43 -12.63 -4.38
CA GLN A 346 19.48 -11.82 -5.13
C GLN A 346 18.75 -12.68 -6.16
N LEU A 347 17.43 -12.82 -6.01
CA LEU A 347 16.54 -13.44 -6.99
C LEU A 347 16.06 -12.38 -7.97
N ASN A 348 16.43 -12.52 -9.24
CA ASN A 348 16.02 -11.62 -10.30
C ASN A 348 14.80 -12.17 -11.03
N PHE A 349 13.81 -11.30 -11.24
CA PHE A 349 12.59 -11.58 -11.95
C PHE A 349 12.37 -10.52 -13.03
N VAL A 350 11.83 -10.95 -14.17
CA VAL A 350 11.46 -10.06 -15.27
C VAL A 350 10.06 -10.43 -15.75
N ALA A 351 9.11 -9.50 -15.68
CA ALA A 351 7.83 -9.62 -16.36
C ALA A 351 7.86 -8.73 -17.59
N SER A 352 7.45 -9.25 -18.73
CA SER A 352 7.44 -8.51 -19.98
C SER A 352 6.16 -8.80 -20.76
N LEU A 353 5.52 -7.76 -21.25
CA LEU A 353 4.41 -7.86 -22.19
C LEU A 353 4.94 -8.22 -23.58
N GLY A 354 4.19 -9.05 -24.31
CA GLY A 354 4.42 -9.26 -25.73
C GLY A 354 4.31 -7.94 -26.51
N VAL A 355 4.75 -7.91 -27.77
CA VAL A 355 4.71 -6.69 -28.59
C VAL A 355 3.29 -6.12 -28.65
N VAL A 356 3.13 -4.87 -28.21
CA VAL A 356 1.87 -4.11 -28.25
C VAL A 356 1.99 -3.03 -29.33
N PRO A 357 1.40 -3.20 -30.53
CA PRO A 357 1.51 -2.21 -31.59
C PRO A 357 0.88 -0.87 -31.19
N GLY A 358 1.61 0.23 -31.39
CA GLY A 358 1.10 1.57 -31.08
C GLY A 358 0.93 1.86 -29.59
N ASP A 359 1.62 1.10 -28.74
CA ASP A 359 1.72 1.39 -27.32
C ASP A 359 2.39 2.75 -27.07
N ILE A 360 1.73 3.60 -26.28
CA ILE A 360 2.15 4.99 -26.06
C ILE A 360 3.20 5.13 -24.95
N ASN A 361 3.38 4.12 -24.10
CA ASN A 361 4.40 4.12 -23.06
C ASN A 361 5.16 2.78 -22.97
N PRO A 362 6.02 2.44 -23.94
CA PRO A 362 6.71 1.15 -23.95
C PRO A 362 7.62 0.85 -22.75
N ALA A 363 7.89 1.84 -21.88
CA ALA A 363 8.73 1.69 -20.71
C ALA A 363 8.07 0.90 -19.57
N ASP A 364 6.74 0.85 -19.48
CA ASP A 364 6.00 0.07 -18.45
C ASP A 364 5.54 -1.31 -18.94
N ASN A 365 5.88 -1.65 -20.18
CA ASN A 365 5.71 -2.97 -20.77
C ASN A 365 6.68 -4.03 -20.22
N THR A 366 7.67 -3.63 -19.40
CA THR A 366 8.60 -4.56 -18.74
C THR A 366 8.87 -4.11 -17.32
N PHE A 367 8.83 -5.05 -16.38
CA PHE A 367 9.11 -4.82 -14.98
C PHE A 367 10.20 -5.77 -14.49
N ASN A 368 11.24 -5.20 -13.90
CA ASN A 368 12.33 -5.95 -13.28
C ASN A 368 12.15 -5.87 -11.77
N TYR A 369 12.09 -7.02 -11.11
CA TYR A 369 12.01 -7.10 -9.66
C TYR A 369 13.19 -7.92 -9.14
N GLN A 370 13.82 -7.44 -8.08
CA GLN A 370 14.91 -8.14 -7.40
C GLN A 370 14.52 -8.32 -5.93
N GLN A 371 14.46 -9.58 -5.50
CA GLN A 371 14.20 -9.92 -4.10
C GLN A 371 15.45 -10.49 -3.46
N THR A 372 15.78 -9.99 -2.28
CA THR A 372 16.83 -10.59 -1.45
C THR A 372 16.26 -11.80 -0.72
N VAL A 373 16.96 -12.93 -0.80
CA VAL A 373 16.67 -14.12 -0.01
C VAL A 373 16.96 -13.80 1.46
N ILE A 374 16.00 -14.06 2.34
CA ILE A 374 16.14 -13.80 3.78
C ILE A 374 15.91 -15.08 4.57
N ASN A 375 16.31 -15.08 5.84
CA ASN A 375 15.91 -16.11 6.80
C ASN A 375 14.60 -15.71 7.48
N SER A 376 13.99 -16.60 8.27
CA SER A 376 12.69 -16.39 8.90
C SER A 376 12.56 -14.98 9.50
N PHE A 377 11.63 -14.20 8.96
CA PHE A 377 11.26 -12.87 9.41
C PHE A 377 9.73 -12.73 9.38
N ASP A 378 9.20 -11.65 9.95
CA ASP A 378 7.75 -11.41 10.06
C ASP A 378 7.08 -11.45 8.66
N PRO A 379 6.05 -12.28 8.44
CA PRO A 379 5.34 -12.37 7.16
C PRO A 379 4.47 -11.15 6.85
N ASN A 380 4.31 -10.21 7.79
CA ASN A 380 3.65 -8.93 7.58
C ASN A 380 4.70 -7.86 7.28
N ASP A 381 4.80 -7.45 6.02
CA ASP A 381 5.89 -6.60 5.54
C ASP A 381 5.44 -5.52 4.55
N ILE A 382 6.31 -4.53 4.35
CA ILE A 382 6.18 -3.52 3.30
C ILE A 382 7.49 -3.42 2.53
N VAL A 383 7.40 -3.38 1.21
CA VAL A 383 8.56 -3.40 0.31
C VAL A 383 8.42 -2.30 -0.75
N CYS A 384 9.47 -1.49 -0.89
CA CYS A 384 9.66 -0.63 -2.07
C CYS A 384 10.15 -1.47 -3.24
N LEU A 385 9.36 -1.55 -4.32
CA LEU A 385 9.67 -2.42 -5.45
C LEU A 385 10.84 -1.93 -6.31
N GLN A 386 11.22 -0.65 -6.19
CA GLN A 386 12.43 -0.11 -6.81
C GLN A 386 13.71 -0.49 -6.06
N GLY A 387 13.59 -1.17 -4.91
CA GLY A 387 14.70 -1.61 -4.06
C GLY A 387 15.08 -0.60 -2.98
N SER A 388 16.05 -0.97 -2.15
CA SER A 388 16.52 -0.17 -1.01
C SER A 388 17.43 0.99 -1.41
N THR A 389 17.78 1.12 -2.69
CA THR A 389 18.53 2.25 -3.26
C THR A 389 18.02 2.57 -4.66
N ILE A 390 17.65 3.83 -4.90
CA ILE A 390 17.18 4.33 -6.20
C ILE A 390 18.12 5.39 -6.75
N PRO A 391 18.28 5.51 -8.09
CA PRO A 391 19.09 6.58 -8.66
C PRO A 391 18.39 7.93 -8.51
N ALA A 392 19.16 9.03 -8.44
CA ALA A 392 18.63 10.39 -8.28
C ALA A 392 17.61 10.82 -9.36
N VAL A 393 17.63 10.20 -10.54
CA VAL A 393 16.61 10.38 -11.59
C VAL A 393 15.19 9.95 -11.16
N MET A 394 15.07 9.19 -10.08
CA MET A 394 13.77 8.77 -9.51
C MET A 394 13.15 9.82 -8.55
N ILE A 395 13.84 10.93 -8.27
CA ILE A 395 13.27 12.07 -7.52
C ILE A 395 12.12 12.68 -8.32
N GLY A 396 10.95 12.85 -7.69
CA GLY A 396 9.73 13.34 -8.34
C GLY A 396 8.96 12.29 -9.13
N ASN A 397 9.50 11.08 -9.27
CA ASN A 397 8.89 9.97 -10.01
C ASN A 397 8.18 8.97 -9.09
N TYR A 398 7.35 8.12 -9.69
CA TYR A 398 6.60 7.10 -8.96
C TYR A 398 7.50 6.02 -8.37
N LEU A 399 7.30 5.76 -7.09
CA LEU A 399 7.77 4.57 -6.38
C LEU A 399 6.57 3.67 -6.06
N HIS A 400 6.77 2.37 -6.16
CA HIS A 400 5.74 1.35 -5.99
C HIS A 400 6.00 0.61 -4.68
N TYR A 401 4.95 0.40 -3.90
CA TYR A 401 4.99 -0.30 -2.64
C TYR A 401 3.98 -1.43 -2.63
N ILE A 402 4.40 -2.58 -2.11
CA ILE A 402 3.49 -3.64 -1.70
C ILE A 402 3.51 -3.76 -0.19
N VAL A 403 2.33 -3.92 0.40
CA VAL A 403 2.16 -4.33 1.79
C VAL A 403 1.61 -5.75 1.77
N ASN A 404 2.33 -6.71 2.36
CA ASN A 404 1.87 -8.08 2.53
C ASN A 404 1.44 -8.34 3.96
N PHE A 405 0.48 -9.24 4.12
CA PHE A 405 -0.01 -9.63 5.42
C PHE A 405 -0.47 -11.07 5.45
N GLU A 406 -0.28 -11.71 6.59
CA GLU A 406 -0.69 -13.09 6.86
C GLU A 406 -1.50 -13.15 8.15
N ASN A 407 -2.64 -13.83 8.11
CA ASN A 407 -3.42 -14.08 9.31
C ASN A 407 -2.78 -15.23 10.11
N LEU A 408 -1.92 -14.87 11.08
CA LEU A 408 -1.31 -15.81 12.03
C LEU A 408 -2.28 -16.28 13.14
N GLY A 409 -3.50 -15.76 13.16
CA GLY A 409 -4.55 -16.18 14.09
C GLY A 409 -5.08 -17.59 13.78
N THR A 410 -5.86 -18.15 14.70
CA THR A 410 -6.44 -19.50 14.57
C THR A 410 -7.83 -19.52 13.92
N ALA A 411 -8.36 -18.35 13.55
CA ALA A 411 -9.69 -18.20 12.95
C ALA A 411 -9.63 -17.25 11.75
N PRO A 412 -10.59 -17.33 10.80
CA PRO A 412 -10.63 -16.42 9.67
C PRO A 412 -10.83 -14.96 10.08
N ALA A 413 -10.02 -14.06 9.54
CA ALA A 413 -10.18 -12.62 9.70
C ALA A 413 -11.26 -12.11 8.75
N THR A 414 -12.32 -11.51 9.28
CA THR A 414 -13.47 -11.08 8.48
C THR A 414 -13.20 -9.74 7.80
N ASN A 415 -12.57 -8.80 8.52
CA ASN A 415 -12.23 -7.47 8.05
C ASN A 415 -10.73 -7.25 8.18
N ILE A 416 -10.13 -6.58 7.20
CA ILE A 416 -8.70 -6.23 7.22
C ILE A 416 -8.58 -4.75 6.86
N VAL A 417 -7.81 -4.01 7.65
CA VAL A 417 -7.49 -2.60 7.33
C VAL A 417 -5.98 -2.46 7.29
N VAL A 418 -5.46 -1.91 6.21
CA VAL A 418 -4.05 -1.49 6.12
C VAL A 418 -4.01 0.02 6.16
N GLU A 419 -3.34 0.55 7.16
CA GLU A 419 -3.18 1.98 7.40
C GLU A 419 -1.74 2.39 7.12
N MET A 420 -1.55 3.54 6.48
CA MET A 420 -0.24 4.15 6.25
C MET A 420 -0.29 5.65 6.54
N ASP A 421 0.64 6.12 7.39
CA ASP A 421 0.93 7.54 7.57
C ASP A 421 2.06 7.96 6.63
N ILE A 422 1.73 8.77 5.62
CA ILE A 422 2.66 9.14 4.55
C ILE A 422 3.39 10.43 4.92
N ASN A 423 4.72 10.37 5.00
CA ASN A 423 5.53 11.55 5.29
C ASN A 423 5.49 12.55 4.11
N PRO A 424 4.95 13.77 4.30
CA PRO A 424 4.82 14.75 3.22
C PRO A 424 6.17 15.35 2.76
N ALA A 425 7.24 15.15 3.53
CA ALA A 425 8.61 15.48 3.12
C ALA A 425 9.17 14.49 2.09
N ASP A 426 8.72 13.24 2.15
CA ASP A 426 9.24 12.13 1.35
C ASP A 426 8.37 11.89 0.11
N PHE A 427 7.05 12.06 0.24
CA PHE A 427 6.09 11.73 -0.81
C PHE A 427 5.07 12.82 -1.06
N ASP A 428 4.52 12.80 -2.26
CA ASP A 428 3.32 13.55 -2.61
C ASP A 428 2.10 12.62 -2.54
N ILE A 429 1.38 12.63 -1.42
CA ILE A 429 0.20 11.77 -1.22
C ILE A 429 -0.91 12.05 -2.25
N SER A 430 -0.98 13.26 -2.83
CA SER A 430 -1.97 13.57 -3.86
C SER A 430 -1.77 12.75 -5.14
N SER A 431 -0.57 12.19 -5.33
CA SER A 431 -0.23 11.28 -6.43
C SER A 431 -0.49 9.81 -6.12
N LEU A 432 -0.96 9.45 -4.91
CA LEU A 432 -1.25 8.07 -4.54
C LEU A 432 -2.23 7.44 -5.54
N GLN A 433 -1.88 6.27 -6.05
CA GLN A 433 -2.73 5.44 -6.91
C GLN A 433 -2.70 4.00 -6.40
N LEU A 434 -3.87 3.46 -6.05
CA LEU A 434 -4.03 2.03 -5.79
C LEU A 434 -3.90 1.26 -7.11
N GLN A 435 -2.97 0.32 -7.18
CA GLN A 435 -2.73 -0.48 -8.38
C GLN A 435 -3.50 -1.80 -8.35
N ASN A 436 -3.52 -2.47 -7.20
CA ASN A 436 -4.22 -3.73 -7.01
C ASN A 436 -4.39 -4.09 -5.52
N ALA A 437 -5.33 -4.99 -5.21
CA ALA A 437 -5.48 -5.57 -3.89
C ALA A 437 -5.88 -7.05 -3.98
N SER A 438 -5.53 -7.83 -2.95
CA SER A 438 -5.92 -9.24 -2.81
C SER A 438 -7.43 -9.45 -2.59
N HIS A 439 -8.12 -8.48 -2.01
CA HIS A 439 -9.55 -8.51 -1.74
C HIS A 439 -10.19 -7.19 -2.17
N GLN A 440 -11.52 -7.18 -2.28
CA GLN A 440 -12.25 -5.96 -2.55
C GLN A 440 -11.94 -4.92 -1.47
N VAL A 441 -11.44 -3.76 -1.89
CA VAL A 441 -10.91 -2.74 -0.99
C VAL A 441 -11.68 -1.42 -1.16
N TYR A 442 -11.95 -0.77 -0.04
CA TYR A 442 -12.41 0.60 0.04
C TYR A 442 -11.27 1.47 0.56
N THR A 443 -10.85 2.47 -0.21
CA THR A 443 -9.73 3.33 0.15
C THR A 443 -10.24 4.69 0.61
N LYS A 444 -9.69 5.19 1.73
CA LYS A 444 -9.95 6.53 2.25
C LYS A 444 -8.61 7.23 2.46
N VAL A 445 -8.51 8.47 1.98
CA VAL A 445 -7.34 9.33 2.21
C VAL A 445 -7.80 10.58 2.93
N THR A 446 -7.19 10.88 4.08
CA THR A 446 -7.51 12.06 4.90
C THR A 446 -6.22 12.74 5.33
N GLY A 447 -5.93 13.93 4.80
CA GLY A 447 -4.64 14.59 5.01
C GLY A 447 -3.49 13.72 4.48
N ASN A 448 -2.59 13.30 5.37
CA ASN A 448 -1.43 12.45 5.04
C ASN A 448 -1.66 10.96 5.35
N LYS A 449 -2.86 10.57 5.77
CA LYS A 449 -3.21 9.20 6.14
C LYS A 449 -3.92 8.50 5.00
N ALA A 450 -3.47 7.30 4.63
CA ALA A 450 -4.13 6.42 3.67
C ALA A 450 -4.62 5.14 4.37
N GLU A 451 -5.89 4.80 4.18
CA GLU A 451 -6.55 3.64 4.79
C GLU A 451 -7.14 2.75 3.69
N PHE A 452 -6.72 1.50 3.64
CA PHE A 452 -7.16 0.48 2.68
C PHE A 452 -7.98 -0.59 3.41
N MET A 453 -9.30 -0.55 3.26
CA MET A 453 -10.25 -1.30 4.05
C MET A 453 -10.87 -2.44 3.25
N MET A 454 -10.57 -3.69 3.59
CA MET A 454 -11.11 -4.90 2.99
C MET A 454 -12.18 -5.50 3.88
N LYS A 455 -13.45 -5.44 3.43
CA LYS A 455 -14.58 -6.04 4.16
C LYS A 455 -14.85 -7.45 3.71
N SER A 456 -15.29 -8.29 4.64
CA SER A 456 -15.68 -9.69 4.34
C SER A 456 -14.59 -10.44 3.56
N ALA A 457 -13.32 -10.14 3.87
CA ALA A 457 -12.17 -10.81 3.27
C ALA A 457 -12.19 -12.30 3.59
N ASN A 458 -12.64 -12.66 4.80
CA ASN A 458 -12.70 -14.03 5.31
C ASN A 458 -11.36 -14.77 5.14
N LEU A 459 -10.27 -14.08 5.49
CA LEU A 459 -8.92 -14.59 5.32
C LEU A 459 -8.65 -15.65 6.39
N GLY A 460 -8.64 -16.93 6.00
CA GLY A 460 -8.41 -18.06 6.90
C GLY A 460 -7.10 -17.99 7.68
N SER A 461 -6.94 -18.85 8.69
CA SER A 461 -5.67 -19.03 9.40
C SER A 461 -4.56 -19.46 8.42
N GLY A 462 -3.41 -18.79 8.45
CA GLY A 462 -2.33 -18.92 7.47
C GLY A 462 -2.67 -18.36 6.08
N GLY A 463 -3.80 -17.66 5.93
CA GLY A 463 -4.18 -16.99 4.70
C GLY A 463 -3.34 -15.72 4.50
N HIS A 464 -3.03 -15.42 3.24
CA HIS A 464 -2.24 -14.24 2.86
C HIS A 464 -3.06 -13.23 2.07
N GLY A 465 -2.72 -11.96 2.22
CA GLY A 465 -3.22 -10.89 1.38
C GLY A 465 -2.16 -9.81 1.14
N ASN A 466 -2.50 -8.90 0.23
CA ASN A 466 -1.64 -7.80 -0.17
C ASN A 466 -2.41 -6.59 -0.68
N ILE A 467 -1.72 -5.44 -0.69
CA ILE A 467 -2.08 -4.21 -1.39
C ILE A 467 -0.89 -3.71 -2.18
N LEU A 468 -1.08 -3.44 -3.47
CA LEU A 468 -0.10 -2.76 -4.31
C LEU A 468 -0.54 -1.32 -4.59
N LEU A 469 0.36 -0.38 -4.35
CA LEU A 469 0.14 1.05 -4.58
C LEU A 469 1.37 1.72 -5.20
N LYS A 470 1.19 2.92 -5.76
CA LYS A 470 2.29 3.79 -6.19
C LYS A 470 2.06 5.24 -5.75
N MET A 471 3.15 5.95 -5.48
CA MET A 471 3.15 7.37 -5.13
C MET A 471 4.45 8.03 -5.58
N LYS A 472 4.40 9.29 -6.00
CA LYS A 472 5.58 10.07 -6.38
C LYS A 472 6.41 10.42 -5.15
N SER A 473 7.71 10.23 -5.26
CA SER A 473 8.67 10.84 -4.33
C SER A 473 8.60 12.36 -4.44
N LYS A 474 8.93 13.08 -3.36
CA LYS A 474 8.89 14.54 -3.35
C LYS A 474 10.01 15.10 -4.23
N GLY A 475 9.67 16.04 -5.11
CA GLY A 475 10.66 16.68 -6.00
C GLY A 475 11.73 17.51 -5.28
N THR A 476 11.56 17.78 -3.99
CA THR A 476 12.51 18.53 -3.14
C THR A 476 13.61 17.67 -2.53
N LEU A 477 13.59 16.36 -2.76
CA LEU A 477 14.61 15.42 -2.28
C LEU A 477 15.92 15.60 -3.07
N ASN A 478 17.02 15.19 -2.45
CA ASN A 478 18.38 15.33 -2.95
C ASN A 478 19.10 13.97 -2.98
N PRO A 479 20.13 13.81 -3.82
CA PRO A 479 21.02 12.65 -3.72
C PRO A 479 21.61 12.50 -2.31
N GLY A 480 21.49 11.31 -1.73
CA GLY A 480 21.87 11.01 -0.34
C GLY A 480 20.73 11.07 0.67
N ASP A 481 19.55 11.60 0.30
CA ASP A 481 18.36 11.57 1.15
C ASP A 481 17.79 10.15 1.25
N GLN A 482 16.92 9.95 2.23
CA GLN A 482 16.27 8.67 2.51
C GLN A 482 14.75 8.86 2.57
N LEU A 483 14.03 7.92 1.96
CA LEU A 483 12.58 7.83 1.98
C LEU A 483 12.19 6.64 2.86
N MET A 484 11.11 6.78 3.63
CA MET A 484 10.60 5.71 4.48
C MET A 484 9.08 5.59 4.37
N ASN A 485 8.60 4.35 4.25
CA ASN A 485 7.18 4.03 4.41
C ASN A 485 7.02 2.87 5.40
N LYS A 486 5.88 2.86 6.10
CA LYS A 486 5.47 1.82 7.04
C LYS A 486 3.97 1.61 6.94
N ALA A 487 3.49 0.40 7.27
CA ALA A 487 2.07 0.10 7.35
C ALA A 487 1.69 -0.54 8.69
N ASN A 488 0.46 -0.28 9.13
CA ASN A 488 -0.19 -0.92 10.26
C ASN A 488 -1.33 -1.80 9.73
N ILE A 489 -1.29 -3.10 10.02
CA ILE A 489 -2.28 -4.06 9.51
C ILE A 489 -3.19 -4.52 10.64
N TYR A 490 -4.47 -4.19 10.54
CA TYR A 490 -5.51 -4.57 11.48
C TYR A 490 -6.28 -5.77 10.95
N PHE A 491 -6.35 -6.84 11.74
CA PHE A 491 -7.22 -7.98 11.49
C PHE A 491 -8.42 -7.92 12.44
N ASP A 492 -9.61 -7.75 11.89
CA ASP A 492 -10.86 -7.49 12.61
C ASP A 492 -10.69 -6.40 13.67
N TYR A 493 -10.67 -6.80 14.93
CA TYR A 493 -10.66 -5.95 16.11
C TYR A 493 -9.37 -6.12 16.93
N ASN A 494 -8.35 -6.74 16.33
CA ASN A 494 -7.08 -6.99 16.99
C ASN A 494 -6.15 -5.77 16.88
N PHE A 495 -5.08 -5.80 17.69
CA PHE A 495 -3.99 -4.84 17.56
C PHE A 495 -3.37 -4.86 16.16
N PRO A 496 -2.92 -3.69 15.66
CA PRO A 496 -2.23 -3.66 14.40
C PRO A 496 -0.93 -4.45 14.51
N ILE A 497 -0.66 -5.24 13.49
CA ILE A 497 0.68 -5.75 13.24
C ILE A 497 1.39 -4.67 12.43
N GLU A 498 2.41 -4.09 13.03
CA GLU A 498 3.28 -3.13 12.36
C GLU A 498 4.21 -3.90 11.40
N THR A 499 4.31 -3.43 10.16
CA THR A 499 5.32 -3.93 9.24
C THR A 499 6.72 -3.46 9.62
N ASN A 500 7.73 -3.95 8.91
CA ASN A 500 9.04 -3.32 8.86
C ASN A 500 8.98 -1.87 8.31
N ASP A 501 10.07 -1.14 8.45
CA ASP A 501 10.28 0.13 7.75
C ASP A 501 10.80 -0.15 6.34
N ALA A 502 10.04 0.24 5.30
CA ALA A 502 10.50 0.22 3.91
C ALA A 502 11.38 1.44 3.63
N VAL A 503 12.67 1.29 3.92
CA VAL A 503 13.67 2.34 3.72
C VAL A 503 14.27 2.29 2.32
N THR A 504 14.19 3.41 1.60
CA THR A 504 14.77 3.58 0.25
C THR A 504 15.74 4.75 0.23
N ASN A 505 17.01 4.49 -0.05
CA ASN A 505 18.04 5.52 -0.13
C ASN A 505 18.11 6.09 -1.55
N ILE A 506 18.30 7.40 -1.68
CA ILE A 506 18.59 8.00 -2.97
C ILE A 506 20.11 7.93 -3.15
N ALA A 507 20.54 7.21 -4.18
CA ALA A 507 21.95 7.07 -4.51
C ALA A 507 22.59 8.46 -4.57
N GLY A 508 23.57 8.69 -3.69
CA GLY A 508 24.38 9.88 -3.72
C GLY A 508 25.05 10.02 -5.09
N VAL A 509 25.40 11.24 -5.47
CA VAL A 509 26.35 11.41 -6.57
C VAL A 509 27.61 10.64 -6.16
N LEU A 510 27.96 9.61 -6.93
CA LEU A 510 29.27 8.98 -6.82
C LEU A 510 30.27 10.11 -7.07
N LYS A 511 30.77 10.74 -6.02
CA LYS A 511 32.04 11.42 -6.08
C LYS A 511 33.01 10.32 -6.47
N VAL A 512 33.59 10.45 -7.65
CA VAL A 512 34.93 9.93 -7.83
C VAL A 512 35.73 10.63 -6.73
N GLU A 513 35.97 9.96 -5.61
CA GLU A 513 37.18 10.26 -4.88
C GLU A 513 38.28 10.06 -5.92
N GLU A 514 38.81 11.16 -6.44
CA GLU A 514 40.15 11.15 -6.96
C GLU A 514 40.98 10.63 -5.79
N ASN A 515 41.27 9.34 -5.82
CA ASN A 515 42.13 8.70 -4.86
C ASN A 515 43.50 9.37 -5.07
N LEU A 516 43.75 10.42 -4.28
CA LEU A 516 44.90 11.31 -4.39
C LEU A 516 46.19 10.65 -3.90
N ASN A 517 46.23 9.32 -3.81
CA ASN A 517 47.45 8.59 -3.52
C ASN A 517 47.55 7.30 -4.36
N ALA A 518 48.64 7.26 -5.16
CA ALA A 518 49.26 6.11 -5.83
C ALA A 518 48.92 5.84 -7.32
N THR A 519 49.30 6.79 -8.19
CA THR A 519 50.26 6.57 -9.29
C THR A 519 50.45 7.92 -9.99
N SER A 520 51.63 8.53 -9.95
CA SER A 520 51.85 9.76 -10.72
C SER A 520 52.00 9.39 -12.21
N ALA A 521 51.34 10.15 -13.09
CA ALA A 521 51.55 10.09 -14.53
C ALA A 521 51.81 11.48 -15.08
N GLU A 522 52.93 11.65 -15.75
CA GLU A 522 53.29 12.84 -16.49
C GLU A 522 52.97 12.62 -17.96
N VAL A 523 52.24 13.56 -18.56
CA VAL A 523 51.91 13.54 -19.99
C VAL A 523 52.39 14.84 -20.61
N TYR A 524 53.32 14.74 -21.56
CA TYR A 524 53.94 15.92 -22.17
C TYR A 524 54.38 15.68 -23.62
N PRO A 525 54.41 16.73 -24.48
CA PRO A 525 53.97 18.09 -24.18
C PRO A 525 52.44 18.19 -24.06
N ASN A 526 51.96 19.10 -23.22
CA ASN A 526 50.56 19.47 -23.13
C ASN A 526 50.48 21.00 -22.97
N PRO A 527 50.06 21.78 -23.98
CA PRO A 527 49.44 21.34 -25.24
C PRO A 527 50.37 20.58 -26.21
N THR A 528 49.80 19.80 -27.12
CA THR A 528 50.49 18.98 -28.15
C THR A 528 49.98 19.26 -29.57
N LYS A 529 50.75 18.92 -30.60
CA LYS A 529 50.28 18.82 -32.00
C LYS A 529 49.68 17.45 -32.35
N GLY A 530 49.61 16.53 -31.37
CA GLY A 530 49.07 15.19 -31.52
C GLY A 530 49.96 14.09 -30.95
N GLU A 531 51.24 14.35 -30.66
CA GLU A 531 52.17 13.38 -30.08
C GLU A 531 52.42 13.69 -28.60
N VAL A 532 52.26 12.69 -27.74
CA VAL A 532 52.50 12.81 -26.29
C VAL A 532 53.33 11.65 -25.77
N ASN A 533 54.22 11.96 -24.84
CA ASN A 533 54.92 10.98 -24.02
C ASN A 533 54.18 10.85 -22.69
N ILE A 534 54.04 9.61 -22.23
CA ILE A 534 53.39 9.24 -20.98
C ILE A 534 54.44 8.54 -20.12
N ASN A 535 54.69 9.06 -18.93
CA ASN A 535 55.63 8.53 -17.96
C ASN A 535 54.90 8.23 -16.65
N THR A 536 55.03 7.01 -16.13
CA THR A 536 54.35 6.54 -14.91
C THR A 536 55.31 5.84 -13.97
N GLU A 537 54.99 5.81 -12.68
CA GLU A 537 55.76 5.04 -11.68
C GLU A 537 55.57 3.52 -11.80
N SER A 538 54.41 3.09 -12.31
CA SER A 538 54.00 1.68 -12.46
C SER A 538 53.86 1.28 -13.93
N GLU A 539 53.84 -0.01 -14.25
CA GLU A 539 53.85 -0.47 -15.65
C GLU A 539 52.53 -0.16 -16.35
N ILE A 540 52.59 0.56 -17.46
CA ILE A 540 51.42 0.84 -18.30
C ILE A 540 51.02 -0.45 -19.01
N LYS A 541 49.79 -0.91 -18.79
CA LYS A 541 49.19 -2.04 -19.51
C LYS A 541 48.41 -1.58 -20.73
N ALA A 542 47.73 -0.43 -20.63
CA ALA A 542 47.01 0.16 -21.74
C ALA A 542 46.86 1.68 -21.61
N VAL A 543 46.63 2.35 -22.74
CA VAL A 543 46.19 3.74 -22.80
C VAL A 543 44.99 3.85 -23.72
N GLU A 544 43.92 4.46 -23.24
CA GLU A 544 42.71 4.77 -24.01
C GLU A 544 42.58 6.27 -24.19
N VAL A 545 42.21 6.71 -25.39
CA VAL A 545 41.98 8.12 -25.73
C VAL A 545 40.49 8.34 -25.89
N TYR A 546 39.98 9.36 -25.20
CA TYR A 546 38.60 9.78 -25.24
C TYR A 546 38.49 11.17 -25.85
N ASP A 547 37.46 11.38 -26.68
CA ASP A 547 37.05 12.72 -27.10
C ASP A 547 36.27 13.44 -25.99
N ASN A 548 35.89 14.70 -26.24
CA ASN A 548 35.12 15.53 -25.30
C ASN A 548 33.68 15.03 -25.06
N ALA A 549 33.17 14.10 -25.88
CA ALA A 549 31.87 13.46 -25.71
C ALA A 549 31.97 12.12 -24.95
N GLY A 550 33.17 11.74 -24.48
CA GLY A 550 33.41 10.51 -23.74
C GLY A 550 33.48 9.25 -24.61
N ARG A 551 33.61 9.38 -25.93
CA ARG A 551 33.78 8.24 -26.84
C ARG A 551 35.25 7.84 -26.91
N ILE A 552 35.53 6.54 -26.84
CA ILE A 552 36.88 6.01 -27.07
C ILE A 552 37.19 6.13 -28.56
N ILE A 553 38.21 6.93 -28.89
CA ILE A 553 38.65 7.14 -30.28
C ILE A 553 39.91 6.34 -30.62
N GLN A 554 40.66 5.90 -29.60
CA GLN A 554 41.87 5.11 -29.78
C GLN A 554 42.18 4.31 -28.51
N LYS A 555 42.75 3.12 -28.69
CA LYS A 555 43.20 2.27 -27.58
C LYS A 555 44.51 1.58 -27.95
N GLN A 556 45.48 1.63 -27.06
CA GLN A 556 46.76 0.95 -27.17
C GLN A 556 46.90 0.01 -25.96
N ILE A 557 47.11 -1.28 -26.21
CA ILE A 557 47.21 -2.33 -25.18
C ILE A 557 48.57 -3.03 -25.25
N GLY A 558 48.97 -3.72 -24.19
CA GLY A 558 50.18 -4.55 -24.17
C GLY A 558 51.49 -3.77 -24.09
N ILE A 559 51.46 -2.53 -23.57
CA ILE A 559 52.63 -1.63 -23.51
C ILE A 559 53.71 -2.20 -22.57
N ASN A 560 53.31 -2.71 -21.39
CA ASN A 560 54.17 -3.36 -20.39
C ASN A 560 55.48 -2.60 -20.10
N ALA A 561 55.40 -1.28 -20.03
CA ALA A 561 56.53 -0.38 -19.78
C ALA A 561 56.08 0.82 -18.96
N ARG A 562 57.01 1.45 -18.23
CA ARG A 562 56.74 2.68 -17.45
C ARG A 562 56.70 3.96 -18.29
N LYS A 563 57.11 3.88 -19.56
CA LYS A 563 57.13 4.99 -20.51
C LYS A 563 56.56 4.52 -21.85
N THR A 564 55.75 5.37 -22.47
CA THR A 564 55.23 5.11 -23.81
C THR A 564 54.98 6.42 -24.55
N ALA A 565 55.07 6.38 -25.88
CA ALA A 565 54.70 7.49 -26.75
C ALA A 565 53.39 7.14 -27.46
N LEU A 566 52.50 8.11 -27.55
CA LEU A 566 51.17 7.97 -28.14
C LEU A 566 50.91 9.13 -29.11
N THR A 567 50.55 8.79 -30.35
CA THR A 567 50.00 9.75 -31.30
C THR A 567 48.47 9.70 -31.25
N ILE A 568 47.82 10.81 -30.92
CA ILE A 568 46.37 10.99 -30.90
C ILE A 568 45.85 11.06 -32.34
N ARG A 569 45.24 9.95 -32.79
CA ARG A 569 44.70 9.75 -34.15
C ARG A 569 43.31 10.37 -34.31
N SER A 570 43.22 11.69 -34.15
CA SER A 570 42.02 12.50 -34.42
C SER A 570 42.39 13.68 -35.30
N GLU A 571 41.60 13.99 -36.32
CA GLU A 571 41.82 15.19 -37.14
C GLU A 571 41.35 16.48 -36.44
N ASN A 572 40.55 16.35 -35.38
CA ASN A 572 40.03 17.49 -34.64
C ASN A 572 41.06 18.03 -33.62
N THR A 573 41.16 19.35 -33.54
CA THR A 573 41.82 20.05 -32.43
C THR A 573 40.85 20.14 -31.25
N GLY A 574 41.37 20.22 -30.03
CA GLY A 574 40.56 20.33 -28.82
C GLY A 574 41.04 19.49 -27.65
N VAL A 575 40.14 19.28 -26.69
CA VAL A 575 40.41 18.56 -25.44
C VAL A 575 40.20 17.07 -25.64
N PHE A 576 41.22 16.30 -25.28
CA PHE A 576 41.19 14.84 -25.21
C PHE A 576 41.50 14.38 -23.79
N TYR A 577 41.03 13.19 -23.45
CA TYR A 577 41.32 12.58 -22.16
C TYR A 577 42.01 11.22 -22.35
N LEU A 578 43.13 11.02 -21.69
CA LEU A 578 43.88 9.77 -21.70
C LEU A 578 43.56 8.98 -20.43
N LYS A 579 42.96 7.80 -20.56
CA LYS A 579 42.89 6.81 -19.48
C LYS A 579 44.13 5.94 -19.54
N ILE A 580 45.02 6.10 -18.58
CA ILE A 580 46.25 5.33 -18.45
C ILE A 580 45.96 4.21 -17.46
N ILE A 581 46.03 2.97 -17.93
CA ILE A 581 45.78 1.76 -17.14
C ILE A 581 47.13 1.13 -16.85
N THR A 582 47.47 1.03 -15.57
CA THR A 582 48.69 0.40 -15.07
C THR A 582 48.37 -0.92 -14.37
N ASP A 583 49.41 -1.69 -14.01
CA ASP A 583 49.29 -2.88 -13.15
C ASP A 583 48.76 -2.57 -11.74
N LYS A 584 48.87 -1.32 -11.27
CA LYS A 584 48.44 -0.91 -9.93
C LYS A 584 47.12 -0.13 -9.88
N GLY A 585 46.53 0.20 -11.03
CA GLY A 585 45.30 0.99 -11.10
C GLY A 585 45.19 1.79 -12.41
N SER A 586 44.16 2.63 -12.52
CA SER A 586 43.96 3.47 -13.71
C SER A 586 43.74 4.93 -13.35
N MET A 587 44.13 5.83 -14.24
CA MET A 587 43.99 7.27 -14.02
C MET A 587 43.69 8.03 -15.31
N MET A 588 43.11 9.22 -15.18
CA MET A 588 42.75 10.10 -16.29
C MET A 588 43.69 11.31 -16.38
N LYS A 589 44.12 11.67 -17.60
CA LYS A 589 44.90 12.88 -17.87
C LYS A 589 44.31 13.66 -19.03
N LYS A 590 44.04 14.96 -18.81
CA LYS A 590 43.58 15.89 -19.84
C LYS A 590 44.74 16.33 -20.73
N VAL A 591 44.56 16.26 -22.04
CA VAL A 591 45.53 16.72 -23.05
C VAL A 591 44.82 17.67 -24.02
N ILE A 592 45.49 18.77 -24.37
CA ILE A 592 45.00 19.75 -25.35
C ILE A 592 45.79 19.56 -26.65
N LYS A 593 45.11 19.21 -27.74
CA LYS A 593 45.70 19.13 -29.08
C LYS A 593 45.38 20.42 -29.86
N ASN A 594 46.42 21.17 -30.21
CA ASN A 594 46.32 22.42 -30.97
C ASN A 594 46.44 22.23 -32.47
#